data_AF-A0A953QHQ1-F1
#
_entry.id   AF-A0A953QHQ1-F1
#
_cell.length_a   1.000
_cell.length_b   1.000
_cell.length_c   1.000
_cell.angle_alpha   90.00
_cell.angle_beta   90.00
_cell.angle_gamma   90.00
#
_symmetry.space_group_name_H-M   'P 1'
#
loop_
_entity.id
_entity.type
_entity.pdbx_description
1 polymer ?
#
loop_
_entity_poly.entity_id
_entity_poly.type
_entity_poly.pdbx_seq_one_letter_code
_entity_poly.pdbx_strand_id
1 'polypeptide(L)'
;MRSFRDIPIRQKLIVTMVVTTAVALLLSGAGIIVLDSVYYRTHLRADLSAQAQIIAENSTAAVAFADASAAREMLGALRARPHVIMACIVMLDGTPLARYARPGADRSCPAAPPGDEIRFTRDTLIVTRPIVLKDRVLGTLVLLYDLE
;
A
#
# COMPACT_ATOMS: atom_id res chain seq x y z
N MET A 1 45.76 -29.97 2.59
CA MET A 1 44.31 -30.22 2.50
C MET A 1 44.04 -31.62 3.03
N ARG A 2 43.67 -31.75 4.32
CA ARG A 2 43.44 -33.06 4.96
C ARG A 2 42.08 -33.58 4.55
N SER A 3 42.11 -34.72 3.88
CA SER A 3 40.98 -35.36 3.19
C SER A 3 39.92 -35.82 4.20
N PHE A 4 38.65 -35.78 3.80
CA PHE A 4 37.46 -36.31 4.51
C PHE A 4 37.55 -37.80 4.92
N ARG A 5 38.69 -38.43 4.67
CA ARG A 5 38.98 -39.85 4.85
C ARG A 5 39.65 -40.18 6.19
N ASP A 6 40.28 -39.19 6.86
CA ASP A 6 41.02 -39.39 8.12
C ASP A 6 40.26 -38.91 9.37
N ILE A 7 38.97 -38.58 9.22
CA ILE A 7 38.13 -38.03 10.28
C ILE A 7 37.44 -39.20 11.03
N PRO A 8 37.49 -39.27 12.38
CA PRO A 8 36.82 -40.32 13.13
C PRO A 8 35.33 -40.38 12.79
N ILE A 9 34.77 -41.58 12.67
CA ILE A 9 33.38 -41.85 12.23
C ILE A 9 32.36 -41.00 13.01
N ARG A 10 32.64 -40.74 14.30
CA ARG A 10 31.86 -39.86 15.18
C ARG A 10 31.74 -38.43 14.65
N GLN A 11 32.84 -37.83 14.18
CA GLN A 11 32.84 -36.48 13.60
C GLN A 11 32.13 -36.46 12.24
N LYS A 12 32.21 -37.53 11.45
CA LYS A 12 31.48 -37.65 10.18
C LYS A 12 29.96 -37.67 10.38
N LEU A 13 29.49 -38.36 11.42
CA LEU A 13 28.08 -38.35 11.85
C LEU A 13 27.64 -36.98 12.39
N ILE A 14 28.47 -36.32 13.20
CA ILE A 14 28.16 -34.99 13.73
C ILE A 14 28.07 -33.95 12.60
N VAL A 15 29.00 -33.97 11.63
CA VAL A 15 29.01 -33.02 10.50
C VAL A 15 27.75 -33.18 9.64
N THR A 16 27.33 -34.42 9.35
CA THR A 16 26.11 -34.66 8.55
C THR A 16 24.84 -34.22 9.28
N MET A 17 24.75 -34.43 10.61
CA MET A 17 23.65 -33.88 11.42
C MET A 17 23.64 -32.36 11.44
N VAL A 18 24.79 -31.71 11.61
CA VAL A 18 24.88 -30.23 11.64
C VAL A 18 24.52 -29.63 10.29
N VAL A 19 24.99 -30.22 9.19
CA VAL A 19 24.68 -29.74 7.84
C VAL A 19 23.18 -29.90 7.55
N THR A 20 22.56 -31.02 7.90
CA THR A 20 21.13 -31.23 7.67
C THR A 20 20.26 -30.26 8.48
N THR A 21 20.61 -30.02 9.75
CA THR A 21 19.91 -29.00 10.57
C THR A 21 20.13 -27.59 10.03
N ALA A 22 21.35 -27.23 9.65
CA ALA A 22 21.65 -25.92 9.06
C ALA A 22 20.86 -25.67 7.76
N VAL A 23 20.78 -26.68 6.88
CA VAL A 23 19.98 -26.61 5.64
C VAL A 23 18.49 -26.48 5.95
N ALA A 24 17.95 -27.25 6.91
CA ALA A 24 16.56 -27.15 7.31
C ALA A 24 16.21 -25.77 7.90
N LEU A 25 17.10 -25.20 8.72
CA LEU A 25 16.98 -23.84 9.27
C LEU A 25 16.99 -22.77 8.17
N LEU A 26 17.91 -22.87 7.21
CA LEU A 26 17.99 -21.94 6.08
C LEU A 26 16.75 -22.01 5.18
N LEU A 27 16.26 -23.22 4.88
CA LEU A 27 15.05 -23.42 4.09
C LEU A 27 13.80 -22.88 4.80
N SER A 28 13.70 -23.11 6.11
CA SER A 28 12.60 -22.58 6.92
C SER A 28 12.64 -21.05 6.97
N GLY A 29 13.81 -20.45 7.18
CA GLY A 29 14.00 -19.00 7.16
C GLY A 29 13.69 -18.38 5.80
N ALA A 30 14.17 -18.98 4.72
CA ALA A 30 13.87 -18.54 3.36
C ALA A 30 12.38 -18.67 3.04
N GLY A 31 11.74 -19.76 3.47
CA GLY A 31 10.30 -19.94 3.37
C GLY A 31 9.52 -18.86 4.11
N ILE A 32 9.94 -18.51 5.32
CA ILE A 32 9.35 -17.41 6.09
C ILE A 32 9.50 -16.07 5.37
N ILE A 33 10.68 -15.74 4.81
CA ILE A 33 10.89 -14.48 4.07
C ILE A 33 10.00 -14.41 2.81
N VAL A 34 9.85 -15.53 2.10
CA VAL A 34 8.99 -15.63 0.92
C VAL A 34 7.51 -15.53 1.31
N LEU A 35 7.10 -16.24 2.36
CA LEU A 35 5.74 -16.19 2.89
C LEU A 35 5.43 -14.78 3.38
N ASP A 36 6.30 -14.17 4.18
CA ASP A 36 6.14 -12.81 4.69
C ASP A 36 5.99 -11.83 3.53
N SER A 37 6.81 -11.90 2.49
CA SER A 37 6.66 -11.06 1.28
C SER A 37 5.31 -11.21 0.55
N VAL A 38 4.72 -12.42 0.57
CA VAL A 38 3.42 -12.69 -0.07
C VAL A 38 2.24 -12.32 0.85
N TYR A 39 2.35 -12.58 2.15
CA TYR A 39 1.32 -12.29 3.14
C TYR A 39 1.26 -10.78 3.47
N TYR A 40 2.39 -10.08 3.51
CA TYR A 40 2.46 -8.62 3.71
C TYR A 40 1.63 -7.89 2.66
N ARG A 41 1.72 -8.31 1.38
CA ARG A 41 0.97 -7.69 0.29
C ARG A 41 -0.53 -7.93 0.33
N THR A 42 -0.99 -9.00 0.97
CA THR A 42 -2.41 -9.39 0.93
C THR A 42 -3.19 -8.77 2.10
N HIS A 43 -2.59 -8.74 3.30
CA HIS A 43 -3.20 -8.09 4.47
C HIS A 43 -3.20 -6.56 4.36
N LEU A 44 -2.14 -5.94 3.82
CA LEU A 44 -2.12 -4.49 3.55
C LEU A 44 -3.18 -4.07 2.52
N ARG A 45 -3.44 -4.88 1.49
CA ARG A 45 -4.44 -4.56 0.46
C ARG A 45 -5.86 -4.55 0.99
N ALA A 46 -6.23 -5.55 1.79
CA ALA A 46 -7.58 -5.65 2.35
C ALA A 46 -7.85 -4.49 3.32
N ASP A 47 -6.89 -4.18 4.19
CA ASP A 47 -7.02 -3.15 5.21
C ASP A 47 -7.02 -1.72 4.62
N LEU A 48 -6.19 -1.49 3.59
CA LEU A 48 -6.22 -0.24 2.82
C LEU A 48 -7.52 -0.08 2.02
N SER A 49 -8.11 -1.17 1.52
CA SER A 49 -9.37 -1.10 0.77
C SER A 49 -10.56 -0.72 1.65
N ALA A 50 -10.66 -1.31 2.85
CA ALA A 50 -11.72 -1.01 3.80
C ALA A 50 -11.62 0.43 4.32
N GLN A 51 -10.41 0.91 4.59
CA GLN A 51 -10.19 2.29 5.01
C GLN A 51 -10.49 3.30 3.89
N ALA A 52 -10.05 3.00 2.66
CA ALA A 52 -10.36 3.84 1.50
C ALA A 52 -11.88 3.91 1.26
N GLN A 53 -12.61 2.82 1.49
CA GLN A 53 -14.07 2.80 1.39
C GLN A 53 -14.73 3.66 2.47
N ILE A 54 -14.31 3.59 3.73
CA ILE A 54 -14.82 4.45 4.80
C ILE A 54 -14.55 5.93 4.49
N ILE A 55 -13.36 6.26 3.96
CA ILE A 55 -13.02 7.64 3.58
C ILE A 55 -13.89 8.10 2.41
N ALA A 56 -14.13 7.25 1.41
CA ALA A 56 -14.97 7.54 0.25
C ALA A 56 -16.43 7.75 0.65
N GLU A 57 -16.99 6.87 1.48
CA GLU A 57 -18.38 6.93 1.96
C GLU A 57 -18.63 8.20 2.78
N ASN A 58 -17.72 8.55 3.69
CA ASN A 58 -17.84 9.80 4.42
C ASN A 58 -17.68 11.02 3.49
N SER A 59 -16.89 10.90 2.41
CA SER A 59 -16.62 11.99 1.45
C SER A 59 -17.75 12.21 0.47
N THR A 60 -18.67 11.25 0.36
CA THR A 60 -19.84 11.33 -0.53
C THR A 60 -20.68 12.57 -0.25
N ALA A 61 -20.90 12.94 1.02
CA ALA A 61 -21.70 14.11 1.37
C ALA A 61 -21.02 15.41 0.95
N ALA A 62 -19.73 15.59 1.25
CA ALA A 62 -18.97 16.78 0.87
C ALA A 62 -18.91 16.99 -0.65
N VAL A 63 -18.78 15.89 -1.41
CA VAL A 63 -18.76 15.93 -2.87
C VAL A 63 -20.16 16.10 -3.46
N ALA A 64 -21.19 15.48 -2.88
CA ALA A 64 -22.60 15.64 -3.28
C ALA A 64 -23.08 17.09 -3.24
N PHE A 65 -22.57 17.86 -2.29
CA PHE A 65 -22.91 19.27 -2.12
C PHE A 65 -21.89 20.23 -2.74
N ALA A 66 -20.89 19.72 -3.48
CA ALA A 66 -19.80 20.51 -4.07
C ALA A 66 -19.12 21.46 -3.07
N ASP A 67 -19.09 21.09 -1.78
CA ASP A 67 -18.55 21.91 -0.72
C ASP A 67 -17.04 21.70 -0.63
N ALA A 68 -16.29 22.56 -1.30
CA ALA A 68 -14.83 22.55 -1.30
C ALA A 68 -14.22 22.72 0.11
N SER A 69 -14.95 23.36 1.03
CA SER A 69 -14.55 23.53 2.42
C SER A 69 -14.69 22.20 3.17
N ALA A 70 -15.86 21.57 3.10
CA ALA A 70 -16.09 20.25 3.70
C ALA A 70 -15.17 19.18 3.11
N ALA A 71 -14.95 19.20 1.79
CA ALA A 71 -14.05 18.28 1.11
C ALA A 71 -12.59 18.45 1.58
N ARG A 72 -12.12 19.69 1.83
CA ARG A 72 -10.80 19.93 2.42
C ARG A 72 -10.70 19.46 3.86
N GLU A 73 -11.73 19.67 4.67
CA GLU A 73 -11.76 19.21 6.06
C GLU A 73 -11.66 17.69 6.13
N MET A 74 -12.40 17.01 5.26
CA MET A 74 -12.36 15.56 5.09
C MET A 74 -10.99 15.05 4.63
N LEU A 75 -10.38 15.66 3.61
CA LEU A 75 -9.00 15.34 3.24
C LEU A 75 -8.01 15.68 4.36
N GLY A 76 -8.34 16.64 5.23
CA GLY A 76 -7.58 17.00 6.43
C GLY A 76 -7.48 15.87 7.44
N ALA A 77 -8.47 14.97 7.52
CA ALA A 77 -8.41 13.78 8.37
C ALA A 77 -7.27 12.83 7.95
N LEU A 78 -6.80 12.89 6.69
CA LEU A 78 -5.64 12.13 6.21
C LEU A 78 -4.33 12.57 6.86
N ARG A 79 -4.29 13.71 7.57
CA ARG A 79 -3.14 14.10 8.42
C ARG A 79 -2.81 13.07 9.50
N ALA A 80 -3.80 12.33 9.98
CA ALA A 80 -3.58 11.26 10.96
C ALA A 80 -2.89 10.02 10.37
N ARG A 81 -2.71 9.96 9.03
CA ARG A 81 -2.19 8.80 8.30
C ARG A 81 -0.80 9.13 7.72
N PRO A 82 0.30 8.67 8.35
CA PRO A 82 1.64 8.99 7.89
C PRO A 82 2.07 8.28 6.58
N HIS A 83 1.27 7.40 6.00
CA HIS A 83 1.59 6.79 4.70
C HIS A 83 0.93 7.54 3.53
N VAL A 84 0.09 8.55 3.79
CA VAL A 84 -0.54 9.36 2.75
C VAL A 84 0.34 10.57 2.45
N ILE A 85 0.88 10.62 1.23
CA ILE A 85 1.69 11.74 0.73
C ILE A 85 0.76 12.86 0.26
N MET A 86 -0.29 12.50 -0.47
CA MET A 86 -1.18 13.43 -1.16
C MET A 86 -2.55 12.81 -1.37
N ALA A 87 -3.59 13.66 -1.37
CA ALA A 87 -4.93 13.29 -1.76
C ALA A 87 -5.62 14.43 -2.52
N CYS A 88 -6.35 14.10 -3.57
CA CYS A 88 -7.06 15.06 -4.39
C CYS A 88 -8.45 14.54 -4.75
N ILE A 89 -9.45 15.42 -4.69
CA ILE A 89 -10.78 15.14 -5.21
C ILE A 89 -10.93 15.93 -6.51
N VAL A 90 -11.18 15.23 -7.61
CA VAL A 90 -11.32 15.80 -8.95
C VAL A 90 -12.77 15.61 -9.39
N MET A 91 -13.43 16.68 -9.85
CA MET A 91 -14.78 16.61 -10.42
C MET A 91 -14.77 15.99 -11.82
N LEU A 92 -15.95 15.65 -12.38
CA LEU A 92 -16.05 15.08 -13.73
C LEU A 92 -15.53 16.01 -14.84
N ASP A 93 -15.50 17.32 -14.57
CA ASP A 93 -14.95 18.34 -15.48
C ASP A 93 -13.41 18.41 -15.43
N GLY A 94 -12.76 17.59 -14.60
CA GLY A 94 -11.32 17.57 -14.40
C GLY A 94 -10.81 18.64 -13.42
N THR A 95 -11.70 19.44 -12.81
CA THR A 95 -11.28 20.46 -11.85
C THR A 95 -11.01 19.84 -10.46
N PRO A 96 -9.91 20.20 -9.80
CA PRO A 96 -9.66 19.76 -8.43
C PRO A 96 -10.55 20.53 -7.46
N LEU A 97 -11.48 19.82 -6.81
CA LEU A 97 -12.37 20.36 -5.79
C LEU A 97 -11.62 20.62 -4.47
N ALA A 98 -10.77 19.68 -4.07
CA ALA A 98 -9.99 19.75 -2.85
C ALA A 98 -8.66 19.02 -3.00
N ARG A 99 -7.63 19.53 -2.33
CA ARG A 99 -6.28 18.96 -2.30
C ARG A 99 -5.76 18.93 -0.87
N TYR A 100 -5.14 17.82 -0.52
CA TYR A 100 -4.33 17.64 0.66
C TYR A 100 -2.93 17.17 0.24
N ALA A 101 -1.91 17.75 0.86
CA ALA A 101 -0.53 17.35 0.70
C ALA A 101 0.15 17.35 2.08
N ARG A 102 1.01 16.37 2.29
CA ARG A 102 1.89 16.31 3.47
C ARG A 102 2.84 17.52 3.48
N PRO A 103 3.18 18.08 4.66
CA PRO A 103 4.22 19.11 4.77
C PRO A 103 5.54 18.61 4.18
N GLY A 104 6.07 19.32 3.18
CA GLY A 104 7.29 18.93 2.46
C GLY A 104 7.08 18.09 1.19
N ALA A 105 5.86 17.64 0.91
CA ALA A 105 5.52 16.94 -0.33
C ALA A 105 4.88 17.92 -1.34
N ASP A 106 5.69 18.52 -2.21
CA ASP A 106 5.18 19.40 -3.27
C ASP A 106 4.93 18.61 -4.57
N ARG A 107 3.91 17.75 -4.53
CA ARG A 107 3.47 16.97 -5.71
C ARG A 107 2.13 17.50 -6.21
N SER A 108 2.03 17.79 -7.50
CA SER A 108 0.77 18.13 -8.16
C SER A 108 -0.16 16.92 -8.18
N CYS A 109 -1.48 17.17 -8.14
CA CYS A 109 -2.46 16.11 -8.31
C CYS A 109 -2.24 15.44 -9.68
N PRO A 110 -1.93 14.14 -9.74
CA PRO A 110 -1.78 13.46 -11.02
C PRO A 110 -3.13 13.42 -11.73
N ALA A 111 -3.10 13.39 -13.06
CA ALA A 111 -4.31 13.22 -13.85
C ALA A 111 -4.98 11.90 -13.47
N ALA A 112 -6.23 11.99 -12.98
CA ALA A 112 -7.00 10.83 -12.55
C ALA A 112 -7.52 10.11 -13.82
N PRO A 113 -7.07 8.88 -14.13
CA PRO A 113 -7.77 8.09 -15.13
C PRO A 113 -9.20 7.78 -14.62
N PRO A 114 -10.22 7.77 -15.49
CA PRO A 114 -11.57 7.40 -15.07
C PRO A 114 -11.62 5.91 -14.69
N GLY A 115 -12.00 5.60 -13.45
CA GLY A 115 -12.20 4.22 -12.98
C GLY A 115 -11.69 3.96 -11.56
N ASP A 116 -11.92 2.73 -11.08
CA ASP A 116 -11.32 2.21 -9.85
C ASP A 116 -10.02 1.48 -10.21
N GLU A 117 -8.89 2.18 -10.15
CA GLU A 117 -7.56 1.64 -10.52
C GLU A 117 -6.56 1.84 -9.38
N ILE A 118 -5.81 0.79 -9.07
CA ILE A 118 -4.68 0.81 -8.15
C ILE A 118 -3.41 0.64 -8.98
N ARG A 119 -2.63 1.71 -9.11
CA ARG A 119 -1.38 1.72 -9.86
C ARG A 119 -0.18 1.79 -8.92
N PHE A 120 0.64 0.75 -8.95
CA PHE A 120 1.94 0.74 -8.30
C PHE A 120 2.96 1.45 -9.20
N THR A 121 3.60 2.49 -8.67
CA THR A 121 4.80 3.14 -9.25
C THR A 121 6.04 2.68 -8.46
N ARG A 122 7.25 3.07 -8.88
CA ARG A 122 8.52 2.62 -8.26
C ARG A 122 8.51 2.70 -6.73
N ASP A 123 8.09 3.83 -6.17
CA ASP A 123 8.12 4.06 -4.71
C ASP A 123 6.77 4.53 -4.16
N THR A 124 5.74 4.65 -5.00
CA THR A 124 4.43 5.15 -4.55
C THR A 124 3.27 4.34 -5.12
N LEU A 125 2.22 4.23 -4.32
CA LEU A 125 0.95 3.64 -4.70
C LEU A 125 -0.05 4.74 -5.04
N ILE A 126 -0.59 4.72 -6.25
CA ILE A 126 -1.65 5.63 -6.68
C ILE A 126 -2.96 4.85 -6.65
N VAL A 127 -3.92 5.32 -5.86
CA VAL A 127 -5.27 4.74 -5.79
C VAL A 127 -6.23 5.77 -6.37
N THR A 128 -6.94 5.35 -7.41
CA THR A 128 -7.98 6.15 -8.06
C THR A 128 -9.31 5.49 -7.77
N ARG A 129 -10.24 6.20 -7.14
CA ARG A 129 -11.55 5.68 -6.71
C ARG A 129 -12.64 6.63 -7.19
N PRO A 130 -13.66 6.16 -7.94
CA PRO A 130 -14.80 7.01 -8.27
C PRO A 130 -15.63 7.28 -7.02
N ILE A 131 -16.08 8.53 -6.88
CA ILE A 131 -16.99 8.96 -5.82
C ILE A 131 -18.40 8.87 -6.40
N VAL A 132 -19.17 7.88 -5.94
CA VAL A 132 -20.51 7.57 -6.47
C VAL A 132 -21.57 7.92 -5.43
N LEU A 133 -22.59 8.66 -5.84
CA LEU A 133 -23.79 8.91 -5.04
C LEU A 133 -25.02 8.44 -5.83
N LYS A 134 -25.80 7.50 -5.26
CA LYS A 134 -27.04 6.98 -5.88
C LYS A 134 -26.84 6.60 -7.35
N ASP A 135 -25.82 5.77 -7.61
CA ASP A 135 -25.42 5.28 -8.94
C ASP A 135 -24.95 6.33 -9.96
N ARG A 136 -24.71 7.58 -9.51
CA ARG A 136 -24.04 8.61 -10.32
C ARG A 136 -22.64 8.89 -9.80
N VAL A 137 -21.66 8.78 -10.69
CA VAL A 137 -20.29 9.27 -10.43
C VAL A 137 -20.36 10.79 -10.33
N LEU A 138 -19.89 11.35 -9.22
CA LEU A 138 -19.82 12.79 -8.96
C LEU A 138 -18.39 13.34 -9.12
N GLY A 139 -17.39 12.46 -9.06
CA GLY A 139 -15.99 12.82 -9.17
C GLY A 139 -15.10 11.62 -8.92
N THR A 140 -13.81 11.86 -8.79
CA THR A 140 -12.78 10.85 -8.58
C THR A 140 -11.86 11.29 -7.46
N LEU A 141 -11.68 10.42 -6.47
CA LEU A 141 -10.68 10.55 -5.43
C LEU A 141 -9.37 9.93 -5.92
N VAL A 142 -8.29 10.71 -5.85
CA VAL A 142 -6.93 10.26 -6.14
C VAL A 142 -6.12 10.32 -4.85
N LEU A 143 -5.57 9.19 -4.43
CA LEU A 143 -4.70 9.07 -3.26
C LEU A 143 -3.31 8.66 -3.72
N LEU A 144 -2.29 9.33 -3.18
CA LEU A 144 -0.90 8.96 -3.34
C LEU A 144 -0.36 8.48 -1.99
N TYR A 145 -0.02 7.21 -1.94
CA TYR A 145 0.55 6.54 -0.78
C TYR A 145 2.04 6.30 -0.97
N ASP A 146 2.78 6.44 0.12
CA ASP A 146 4.17 6.01 0.23
C ASP A 146 4.24 4.50 0.51
N LEU A 147 5.20 3.82 -0.10
CA LEU A 147 5.46 2.40 0.12
C LEU A 147 6.75 2.14 0.91
N GLU A 148 7.43 3.20 1.38
CA GLU A 148 8.56 3.12 2.31
C GLU A 148 8.15 2.73 3.74
#